data_AF-A0A847QZ29-F1
#
_entry.id   AF-A0A847QZ29-F1
#
_cell.length_a   1.000
_cell.length_b   1.000
_cell.length_c   1.000
_cell.angle_alpha   90.00
_cell.angle_beta   90.00
_cell.angle_gamma   90.00
#
_symmetry.space_group_name_H-M   'P 1'
#
loop_
_entity.id
_entity.type
_entity.pdbx_description
1 polymer ?
#
loop_
_entity_poly.entity_id
_entity_poly.type
_entity_poly.pdbx_seq_one_letter_code
_entity_poly.pdbx_strand_id
1 'polypeptide(L)' 'MTYRELAKQIFIKGKEKMDDMEVYIERNKQTKIGIFEGEIDTYTIAESEGLSLRGISGNKMGYAYTEKVDPSSID' A
#
# COMPACT_ATOMS: atom_id res chain seq x y z
N MET A 1 -12.59 6.12 -5.60
CA MET A 1 -12.51 4.65 -5.50
C MET A 1 -11.97 4.31 -4.13
N THR A 2 -12.62 3.41 -3.41
CA THR A 2 -12.17 2.97 -2.08
C THR A 2 -11.03 1.95 -2.21
N TYR A 3 -10.17 1.81 -1.19
CA TYR A 3 -9.11 0.78 -1.19
C TYR A 3 -9.67 -0.63 -1.36
N ARG A 4 -10.89 -0.88 -0.87
CA ARG A 4 -11.59 -2.15 -1.07
C ARG A 4 -11.95 -2.40 -2.53
N GLU A 5 -12.35 -1.37 -3.26
CA GLU A 5 -12.57 -1.46 -4.71
C GLU A 5 -11.26 -1.69 -5.45
N LEU A 6 -10.15 -1.12 -4.97
CA LEU A 6 -8.83 -1.28 -5.58
C LEU A 6 -8.33 -2.72 -5.45
N ALA A 7 -8.41 -3.28 -4.25
CA ALA A 7 -8.12 -4.68 -4.00
C ALA A 7 -9.00 -5.60 -4.86
N LYS A 8 -10.30 -5.30 -5.01
CA LYS A 8 -11.19 -6.07 -5.90
C LYS A 8 -10.72 -6.05 -7.35
N GLN A 9 -10.30 -4.91 -7.89
CA GLN A 9 -9.82 -4.84 -9.27
C GLN A 9 -8.53 -5.65 -9.46
N ILE A 10 -7.60 -5.59 -8.49
CA ILE A 10 -6.38 -6.41 -8.51
C ILE A 10 -6.75 -7.90 -8.52
N PHE A 11 -7.68 -8.32 -7.66
CA PHE A 11 -8.14 -9.71 -7.63
C PHE A 11 -8.81 -10.14 -8.94
N ILE A 12 -9.62 -9.28 -9.57
CA ILE A 12 -10.25 -9.57 -10.86
C ILE A 12 -9.18 -9.80 -11.94
N LYS A 13 -8.16 -8.95 -12.03
CA LYS A 13 -7.09 -9.10 -13.03
C LYS A 13 -6.13 -10.26 -12.72
N GLY A 14 -5.92 -10.57 -11.45
CA GLY A 14 -5.02 -11.63 -10.99
C GLY A 14 -5.62 -13.04 -11.10
N LYS A 15 -6.94 -13.17 -11.09
CA LYS A 15 -7.68 -14.46 -11.00
C LYS A 15 -7.27 -15.51 -12.03
N GLU A 16 -6.88 -15.09 -13.23
CA GLU A 16 -6.47 -16.03 -14.30
C GLU A 16 -4.96 -16.32 -14.31
N LYS A 17 -4.18 -15.63 -13.46
CA LYS A 17 -2.70 -15.69 -13.46
C LYS A 17 -2.12 -16.37 -12.21
N MET A 18 -2.84 -16.35 -11.10
CA MET A 18 -2.39 -16.84 -9.80
C MET A 18 -3.44 -17.77 -9.19
N ASP A 19 -2.97 -18.86 -8.59
CA ASP A 19 -3.77 -19.85 -7.86
C ASP A 19 -4.37 -19.24 -6.59
N ASP A 20 -3.54 -18.48 -5.86
CA ASP A 20 -3.90 -17.74 -4.65
C ASP A 20 -3.25 -16.36 -4.67
N MET A 21 -3.90 -15.39 -4.02
CA MET A 21 -3.39 -14.02 -3.95
C MET A 21 -3.85 -13.28 -2.69
N GLU A 22 -2.98 -12.38 -2.23
CA GLU A 22 -3.20 -11.49 -1.08
C GLU A 22 -2.85 -10.06 -1.49
N VAL A 23 -3.73 -9.13 -1.16
CA VAL A 23 -3.48 -7.69 -1.32
C VAL A 23 -3.47 -7.05 0.06
N TYR A 24 -2.41 -6.32 0.37
CA TYR A 24 -2.27 -5.55 1.59
C TYR A 24 -2.05 -4.07 1.25
N ILE A 25 -2.90 -3.21 1.80
CA ILE A 25 -2.87 -1.77 1.59
C ILE A 25 -2.70 -1.11 2.95
N GLU A 26 -1.69 -0.26 3.07
CA GLU A 26 -1.45 0.55 4.27
C GLU A 26 -1.48 2.04 3.96
N ARG A 27 -1.86 2.82 4.97
CA ARG A 27 -1.74 4.28 4.97
C ARG A 27 -1.29 4.72 6.35
N ASN A 28 -0.27 5.57 6.38
CA ASN A 28 0.21 6.22 7.57
C ASN A 28 0.06 7.73 7.44
N LYS A 29 -0.36 8.38 8.54
CA LYS A 29 -0.30 9.83 8.70
C LYS A 29 0.38 10.12 10.02
N GLN A 30 1.47 10.86 9.96
CA GLN A 30 2.29 11.21 11.11
C GLN A 30 2.32 12.73 11.29
N THR A 31 2.11 13.16 12.53
CA THR A 31 2.45 14.51 12.97
C THR A 31 3.48 14.40 14.09
N LYS A 32 4.62 15.03 13.94
CA LYS A 32 5.70 15.08 14.93
C LYS A 32 5.94 16.52 15.34
N ILE A 33 5.91 16.78 16.65
CA ILE A 33 6.22 18.08 17.25
C ILE A 33 7.32 17.85 18.29
N GLY A 34 8.47 18.50 18.11
CA GLY A 34 9.56 18.53 19.09
C GLY A 34 9.65 19.91 19.73
N ILE A 35 9.83 19.95 21.04
CA ILE A 35 9.99 21.17 21.83
C ILE A 35 11.36 21.10 22.52
N PHE A 36 12.13 22.19 22.42
CA PHE A 36 13.40 22.35 23.10
C PHE A 36 13.43 23.71 23.81
N GLU A 37 13.79 23.72 25.09
CA GLU A 37 13.82 24.93 25.93
C GLU A 37 12.52 25.77 25.92
N GLY A 38 11.37 25.12 25.76
CA GLY A 38 10.06 25.79 25.74
C GLY A 38 9.67 26.36 24.38
N GLU A 39 10.53 26.24 23.36
CA GLU A 39 10.27 26.64 21.99
C GLU A 39 10.05 25.41 21.08
N ILE A 40 9.28 25.60 20.00
CA ILE A 40 9.10 24.54 18.99
C ILE A 40 10.41 24.39 18.21
N ASP A 41 11.03 23.22 18.33
CA ASP A 41 12.27 22.86 17.66
C ASP A 41 12.00 22.13 16.34
N THR A 42 11.03 21.19 16.31
CA THR A 42 10.68 20.46 15.09
C THR A 42 9.18 20.36 14.89
N TYR A 43 8.74 20.48 13.64
CA TYR A 43 7.36 20.26 13.21
C TYR A 43 7.35 19.49 11.89
N THR A 44 6.79 18.28 11.88
CA THR A 44 6.72 17.43 10.68
C THR A 44 5.31 16.90 10.51
N ILE A 45 4.79 17.02 9.29
CA ILE A 45 3.61 16.30 8.84
C ILE A 45 4.08 15.38 7.70
N ALA A 46 3.82 14.09 7.83
CA ALA A 46 4.13 13.10 6.81
C ALA A 46 2.89 12.25 6.53
N GLU A 47 2.67 11.93 5.26
CA GLU A 47 1.68 10.95 4.82
C GLU A 47 2.40 9.93 3.93
N SER A 48 2.17 8.64 4.18
CA SER A 48 2.66 7.56 3.32
C SER A 48 1.53 6.57 3.03
N GLU A 49 1.57 5.97 1.85
CA GLU A 49 0.65 4.92 1.44
C GLU A 49 1.46 3.82 0.74
N GLY A 50 1.01 2.58 0.90
CA GLY A 50 1.67 1.41 0.31
C GLY A 50 0.65 0.37 -0.11
N LEU A 51 0.88 -0.25 -1.26
CA LEU A 51 0.12 -1.39 -1.75
C LEU A 51 1.09 -2.51 -2.08
N SER A 52 0.83 -3.69 -1.51
CA SER A 52 1.55 -4.91 -1.83
C SER A 52 0.59 -5.99 -2.33
N LEU A 53 1.09 -6.76 -3.29
CA LEU A 53 0.44 -7.94 -3.84
C LEU A 53 1.39 -9.12 -3.65
N ARG A 54 0.87 -10.21 -3.11
CA ARG A 54 1.53 -11.52 -3.11
C ARG A 54 0.64 -12.52 -3.82
N GLY A 55 1.23 -13.45 -4.54
CA GLY A 55 0.46 -14.51 -5.17
C GLY A 55 1.28 -15.76 -5.40
N ILE A 56 0.58 -16.88 -5.55
CA ILE A 56 1.14 -18.20 -5.85
C ILE A 56 0.67 -18.59 -7.24
N SER A 57 1.57 -19.09 -8.09
CA SER A 57 1.24 -19.63 -9.41
C SER A 57 2.10 -20.86 -9.67
N GLY A 58 1.48 -22.03 -9.83
CA GLY A 58 2.18 -23.28 -10.07
C GLY A 58 3.18 -23.61 -8.95
N ASN A 59 2.78 -23.42 -7.69
CA ASN A 59 3.61 -23.63 -6.50
C ASN A 59 4.83 -22.68 -6.37
N LYS A 60 4.87 -21.60 -7.15
CA LYS A 60 5.88 -20.53 -7.05
C LYS A 60 5.24 -19.27 -6.48
N MET A 61 5.89 -18.65 -5.50
CA MET A 61 5.45 -17.40 -4.90
C MET A 61 6.07 -16.19 -5.61
N GLY A 62 5.26 -15.17 -5.84
CA GLY A 62 5.68 -13.85 -6.33
C GLY A 62 5.16 -12.73 -5.44
N TYR A 63 5.84 -11.59 -5.47
CA TYR A 63 5.43 -10.40 -4.74
C TYR A 63 5.70 -9.14 -5.56
N ALA A 64 4.89 -8.10 -5.35
CA ALA A 64 5.06 -6.76 -5.92
C ALA A 64 4.63 -5.71 -4.89
N TYR A 65 5.22 -4.52 -4.98
CA TYR A 65 4.93 -3.40 -4.08
C TYR A 65 4.95 -2.07 -4.85
N THR A 66 4.10 -1.13 -4.45
CA THR A 66 4.07 0.25 -4.97
C THR A 66 3.64 1.22 -3.88
N GLU A 67 4.20 2.43 -3.89
CA GLU A 67 3.74 3.56 -3.06
C GLU A 67 2.59 4.33 -3.74
N LYS A 68 2.34 4.06 -5.03
CA LYS A 68 1.26 4.69 -5.78
C LYS A 68 -0.02 3.87 -5.65
N VAL A 69 -0.80 4.16 -4.61
CA VAL A 69 -2.04 3.43 -4.27
C VAL A 69 -3.24 3.96 -5.07
N ASP A 70 -3.19 3.78 -6.39
CA ASP A 70 -4.27 4.18 -7.29
C ASP A 70 -4.44 3.20 -8.46
N PRO A 71 -5.55 3.28 -9.23
CA PRO A 71 -5.85 2.32 -10.29
C PRO A 71 -4.82 2.24 -11.41
N SER A 72 -4.02 3.29 -11.63
CA SER A 72 -2.99 3.29 -12.67
C SER A 72 -1.80 2.38 -12.35
N SER A 73 -1.67 1.93 -11.10
CA SER A 73 -0.63 1.00 -10.67
C SER A 73 -1.02 -0.47 -10.80
N ILE A 74 -2.21 -0.77 -11.32
CA ILE A 74 -2.72 -2.16 -11.46
C ILE A 74 -2.21 -2.82 -12.75
N ASP A 75 -1.92 -2.05 -13.80
CA ASP A 75 -1.39 -2.53 -15.09
C ASP A 75 0.15 -2.55 -15.10
#